data_AF-A0A7C1VWU6-F1
#
_entry.id   AF-A0A7C1VWU6-F1
#
_cell.length_a   1.000
_cell.length_b   1.000
_cell.length_c   1.000
_cell.angle_alpha   90.00
_cell.angle_beta   90.00
_cell.angle_gamma   90.00
#
_symmetry.space_group_name_H-M   'P 1'
#
loop_
_entity.id
_entity.type
_entity.pdbx_description
1 polymer ?
#
loop_
_entity_poly.entity_id
_entity_poly.type
_entity_poly.pdbx_seq_one_letter_code
_entity_poly.pdbx_strand_id
1 'polypeptide(L)' 'MPDSIPADSVGLVSPSKLHIDTPITLDCGKTLPSYDLVYETYGSLN' A
#
# COMPACT_ATOMS: atom_id res chain seq x y z
N MET A 1 20.84 -25.25 5.62
CA MET A 1 21.19 -24.04 4.85
C MET A 1 20.40 -22.90 5.48
N PRO A 2 21.01 -21.87 6.06
CA PRO A 2 20.25 -20.72 6.53
C PRO A 2 19.97 -19.82 5.34
N ASP A 3 18.70 -19.68 4.98
CA ASP A 3 18.23 -18.67 4.04
C ASP A 3 18.47 -17.29 4.67
N SER A 4 19.62 -16.72 4.35
CA SER A 4 20.02 -15.38 4.77
C SER A 4 19.09 -14.37 4.11
N ILE A 5 18.05 -13.96 4.82
CA ILE A 5 17.28 -12.77 4.48
C ILE A 5 18.29 -11.61 4.41
N PRO A 6 18.46 -10.92 3.26
CA PRO A 6 19.45 -9.86 3.14
C PRO A 6 19.13 -8.74 4.14
N ALA A 7 20.16 -8.13 4.75
CA ALA A 7 19.99 -7.08 5.77
C ALA A 7 19.27 -5.82 5.24
N ASP A 8 19.19 -5.67 3.93
CA ASP A 8 18.41 -4.64 3.23
C ASP A 8 16.94 -5.04 2.97
N SER A 9 16.48 -6.20 3.47
CA SER A 9 15.07 -6.57 3.41
C SER A 9 14.30 -5.90 4.53
N VAL A 10 13.30 -5.12 4.14
CA VAL A 10 12.23 -4.56 4.96
C VAL A 10 11.36 -5.60 5.69
N GLY A 11 11.69 -6.89 5.64
CA GLY A 11 10.93 -7.99 6.22
C GLY A 11 9.68 -8.38 5.40
N LEU A 12 8.84 -9.25 5.98
CA LEU A 12 7.57 -9.65 5.38
C LEU A 12 6.57 -8.49 5.51
N VAL A 13 6.41 -7.69 4.45
CA VAL A 13 5.40 -6.63 4.44
C VAL A 13 4.01 -7.22 4.15
N SER A 14 3.00 -6.75 4.88
CA SER A 14 1.61 -7.09 4.62
C SER A 14 0.92 -5.92 3.94
N PRO A 15 0.35 -6.09 2.73
CA PRO A 15 -0.42 -5.04 2.10
C PRO A 15 -1.64 -4.70 2.95
N SER A 16 -1.78 -3.43 3.29
CA SER A 16 -2.93 -2.90 4.01
C SER A 16 -3.91 -2.29 3.01
N LYS A 17 -5.20 -2.58 3.18
CA LYS A 17 -6.26 -2.00 2.36
C LYS A 17 -7.03 -0.99 3.19
N LEU A 18 -7.10 0.25 2.71
CA LEU A 18 -7.93 1.29 3.29
C LEU A 18 -9.12 1.53 2.37
N HIS A 19 -10.31 1.26 2.88
CA HIS A 19 -11.53 1.63 2.19
C HIS A 19 -11.79 3.12 2.38
N ILE A 20 -11.99 3.85 1.28
CA ILE A 20 -12.25 5.29 1.28
C ILE A 20 -13.61 5.52 0.62
N ASP A 21 -14.57 5.97 1.41
CA ASP A 21 -15.92 6.37 0.96
C ASP A 21 -16.00 7.83 0.48
N THR A 22 -14.84 8.46 0.27
CA THR A 22 -14.78 9.83 -0.21
C THR A 22 -14.72 9.85 -1.73
N PRO A 23 -15.60 10.58 -2.42
CA PRO A 23 -15.62 10.59 -3.87
C PRO A 23 -14.36 11.28 -4.45
N ILE A 24 -13.71 10.64 -5.43
CA ILE A 24 -12.58 11.20 -6.17
C ILE A 24 -12.94 11.39 -7.64
N THR A 25 -12.66 12.58 -8.18
CA THR A 25 -12.82 12.86 -9.61
C THR A 25 -11.53 12.49 -10.34
N LEU A 26 -11.66 11.60 -11.32
CA LEU A 26 -10.57 11.19 -12.20
C LEU A 26 -10.44 12.16 -13.38
N ASP A 27 -9.22 12.28 -13.92
CA ASP A 27 -8.93 13.09 -15.11
C ASP A 27 -9.76 12.69 -16.35
N CYS A 28 -10.27 11.47 -16.39
CA CYS A 28 -11.19 11.01 -17.45
C CYS A 28 -12.62 11.54 -17.31
N GLY A 29 -12.88 12.44 -16.35
CA GLY A 29 -14.19 13.05 -16.09
C GLY A 29 -15.16 12.15 -15.33
N LYS A 30 -14.70 11.01 -14.81
CA LYS A 30 -15.51 10.08 -14.00
C LYS A 30 -15.26 10.31 -12.52
N THR A 31 -16.30 10.17 -11.70
CA THR A 31 -16.18 10.20 -10.24
C THR A 31 -16.31 8.79 -9.68
N LEU A 32 -15.33 8.35 -8.90
CA LEU A 32 -15.45 7.13 -8.10
C LEU A 32 -16.06 7.52 -6.75
N PRO A 33 -17.24 7.00 -6.39
CA PRO A 33 -17.89 7.34 -5.11
C PRO A 33 -17.14 6.76 -3.90
N SER A 34 -16.54 5.59 -4.07
CA SER A 34 -15.69 4.94 -3.07
C SER A 34 -14.61 4.11 -3.78
N TYR A 35 -13.49 3.88 -3.09
CA TYR A 35 -12.36 3.11 -3.61
C TYR A 35 -11.53 2.49 -2.49
N ASP A 36 -10.89 1.37 -2.79
CA ASP A 36 -9.95 0.71 -1.89
C ASP A 36 -8.51 1.13 -2.25
N LEU A 37 -7.85 1.82 -1.34
CA LEU A 37 -6.44 2.15 -1.45
C LEU A 37 -5.61 1.03 -0.81
N VAL A 38 -4.91 0.27 -1.64
CA VAL A 38 -3.94 -0.73 -1.17
C VAL A 38 -2.58 -0.05 -1.05
N TYR A 39 -2.00 -0.05 0.14
CA TYR A 39 -0.69 0.53 0.40
C TYR A 39 0.17 -0.41 1.24
N GLU A 40 1.49 -0.32 1.02
CA GLU A 40 2.50 -1.08 1.72
C GLU A 40 3.48 -0.07 2.31
N THR A 41 3.65 -0.12 3.63
CA THR A 41 4.62 0.72 4.33
C THR A 41 5.95 -0.02 4.38
N TYR A 42 6.94 0.47 3.65
CA TYR A 42 8.25 -0.14 3.54
C TYR A 42 9.25 0.60 4.42
N GLY A 43 9.61 -0.02 5.54
CA GLY A 43 10.64 0.47 6.46
C GLY A 43 10.15 1.50 7.47
N SER A 44 10.52 1.31 8.73
CA SER A 44 10.51 2.38 9.72
C SER A 44 11.71 3.27 9.41
N LEU A 45 11.50 4.57 9.19
CA LEU A 45 12.60 5.53 9.22
C LEU A 45 13.25 5.43 10.62
N ASN A 46 14.52 5.00 10.68
CA ASN A 46 15.28 4.84 11.92
C ASN A 46 15.35 6.13 12.74
#